data_AF-A0A7X7GB93-F1
#
_entry.id   AF-A0A7X7GB93-F1
#
_cell.length_a   1.000
_cell.length_b   1.000
_cell.length_c   1.000
_cell.angle_alpha   90.00
_cell.angle_beta   90.00
_cell.angle_gamma   90.00
#
_symmetry.space_group_name_H-M   'P 1'
#
loop_
_entity.id
_entity.type
_entity.pdbx_description
1 polymer ?
#
loop_
_entity_poly.entity_id
_entity_poly.type
_entity_poly.pdbx_seq_one_letter_code
_entity_poly.pdbx_strand_id
1 'polypeptide(L)'
;MNTSRFLIVLLVVALGASMGGCGGQTKDGVVKADRTSAGNALVLKMGQTLEIALEGNPSTGYEWAVATPAGSALEQVGTPEFKAQSTLIGAPGTYLFRFKAKAKGEEELRFQYKRSWETTLQDETLTFKVTVK
;
A
#
# COMPACT_ATOMS: atom_id res chain seq x y z
N MET A 1 26.17 27.34 -63.25
CA MET A 1 25.30 26.20 -62.90
C MET A 1 25.99 25.35 -61.85
N ASN A 2 25.48 25.43 -60.62
CA ASN A 2 25.55 24.53 -59.44
C ASN A 2 26.74 23.57 -59.32
N THR A 3 27.78 23.88 -58.52
CA THR A 3 27.91 23.87 -57.03
C THR A 3 28.48 22.55 -56.48
N SER A 4 29.81 22.55 -56.42
CA SER A 4 30.73 22.06 -55.38
C SER A 4 30.26 21.06 -54.32
N ARG A 5 30.97 19.93 -54.30
CA ARG A 5 31.15 19.03 -53.15
C ARG A 5 32.33 19.55 -52.30
N PHE A 6 32.10 19.88 -51.03
CA PHE A 6 33.15 19.94 -50.01
C PHE A 6 32.61 19.46 -48.65
N LEU A 7 33.44 18.66 -47.99
CA LEU A 7 33.30 18.10 -46.65
C LEU A 7 33.45 19.18 -45.55
N ILE A 8 33.10 18.78 -44.31
CA ILE A 8 33.36 19.43 -43.00
C ILE A 8 32.21 20.40 -42.61
N VAL A 9 31.48 20.23 -41.50
CA VAL A 9 31.90 20.29 -40.09
C VAL A 9 31.03 19.37 -39.21
N LEU A 10 31.69 18.57 -38.37
CA LEU A 10 31.15 17.90 -37.19
C LEU A 10 30.60 18.94 -36.18
N LEU A 11 29.31 18.89 -35.86
CA LEU A 11 28.79 19.52 -34.63
C LEU A 11 28.22 18.42 -33.73
N VAL A 12 28.98 18.13 -32.69
CA VAL A 12 28.57 17.35 -31.52
C VAL A 12 27.52 18.17 -30.78
N VAL A 13 26.31 17.63 -30.62
CA VAL A 13 25.44 18.00 -29.51
C VAL A 13 24.95 16.72 -28.87
N ALA A 14 25.70 16.29 -27.85
CA ALA A 14 25.24 15.33 -26.88
C ALA A 14 24.23 16.04 -25.97
N LEU A 15 22.95 15.67 -26.06
CA LEU A 15 22.01 15.82 -24.95
C LEU A 15 21.60 14.43 -24.49
N GLY A 16 22.36 13.91 -23.53
CA GLY A 16 21.90 12.84 -22.66
C GLY A 16 20.82 13.39 -21.74
N ALA A 17 19.58 12.94 -21.94
CA ALA A 17 18.54 13.05 -20.93
C ALA A 17 18.37 11.66 -20.30
N SER A 18 19.22 11.35 -19.33
CA SER A 18 19.03 10.21 -18.44
C SER A 18 17.83 10.51 -17.54
N MET A 19 16.67 9.90 -17.84
CA MET A 19 15.55 9.85 -16.91
C MET A 19 15.87 8.82 -15.80
N GLY A 20 16.82 9.19 -14.94
CA GLY A 20 17.09 8.52 -13.68
C GLY A 20 16.04 8.91 -12.65
N GLY A 21 14.82 8.39 -12.79
CA GLY A 21 13.76 8.53 -11.80
C GLY A 21 13.98 7.61 -10.59
N CYS A 22 15.06 7.79 -9.83
CA CYS A 22 15.14 7.24 -8.48
C CYS A 22 14.30 8.12 -7.55
N GLY A 23 12.98 7.91 -7.57
CA GLY A 23 12.06 8.50 -6.60
C GLY A 23 12.46 8.05 -5.20
N GLY A 24 13.20 8.88 -4.48
CA GLY A 24 13.52 8.68 -3.08
C GLY A 24 12.22 8.71 -2.26
N GLN A 25 11.66 7.54 -1.97
CA GLN A 25 10.56 7.37 -1.02
C GLN A 25 10.96 8.04 0.30
N THR A 26 10.27 9.13 0.64
CA THR A 26 10.53 9.93 1.84
C THR A 26 10.18 9.12 3.09
N LYS A 27 10.89 9.41 4.19
CA LYS A 27 10.66 8.74 5.49
C LYS A 27 9.26 8.98 6.06
N ASP A 28 8.54 9.99 5.57
CA ASP A 28 7.16 10.31 5.95
C ASP A 28 6.11 9.88 4.90
N GLY A 29 6.50 9.01 3.97
CA GLY A 29 5.60 8.52 2.92
C GLY A 29 4.50 7.58 3.45
N VAL A 30 3.36 7.59 2.74
CA VAL A 30 2.29 6.59 2.92
C VAL A 30 2.44 5.52 1.84
N VAL A 31 2.65 4.28 2.26
CA VAL A 31 2.57 3.10 1.39
C VAL A 31 1.13 2.60 1.43
N LYS A 32 0.49 2.46 0.27
CA LYS A 32 -0.88 1.97 0.16
C LYS A 32 -0.88 0.50 -0.24
N ALA A 33 -1.74 -0.27 0.37
CA ALA A 33 -1.98 -1.66 0.04
C ALA A 33 -3.48 -1.95 0.04
N ASP A 34 -3.89 -2.90 -0.78
CA ASP A 34 -5.26 -3.41 -0.84
C ASP A 34 -5.23 -4.94 -0.89
N ARG A 35 -6.38 -5.57 -1.14
CA ARG A 35 -6.49 -7.03 -1.28
C ARG A 35 -5.47 -7.63 -2.25
N THR A 36 -5.12 -6.95 -3.34
CA THR A 36 -4.18 -7.47 -4.35
C THR A 36 -2.74 -7.55 -3.83
N SER A 37 -2.44 -6.80 -2.77
CA SER A 37 -1.15 -6.84 -2.08
C SER A 37 -1.06 -7.98 -1.06
N ALA A 38 -2.17 -8.68 -0.76
CA ALA A 38 -2.14 -9.83 0.14
C ALA A 38 -1.27 -10.95 -0.42
N GLY A 39 -0.49 -11.59 0.45
CA GLY A 39 0.50 -12.61 0.07
C GLY A 39 1.81 -12.06 -0.51
N ASN A 40 1.85 -10.80 -0.92
CA ASN A 40 3.07 -10.13 -1.39
C ASN A 40 3.84 -9.48 -0.23
N ALA A 41 5.15 -9.32 -0.40
CA ALA A 41 6.00 -8.63 0.56
C ALA A 41 5.93 -7.11 0.35
N LEU A 42 5.41 -6.40 1.35
CA LEU A 42 5.39 -4.94 1.43
C LEU A 42 6.66 -4.46 2.13
N VAL A 43 7.37 -3.51 1.54
CA VAL A 43 8.59 -2.94 2.11
C VAL A 43 8.34 -1.51 2.54
N LEU A 44 8.58 -1.23 3.82
CA LEU A 44 8.54 0.12 4.39
C LEU A 44 9.92 0.54 4.88
N LYS A 45 10.13 1.84 4.95
CA LYS A 45 11.22 2.45 5.72
C LYS A 45 10.70 2.86 7.09
N MET A 46 11.59 2.87 8.09
CA MET A 46 11.26 3.46 9.39
C MET A 46 10.67 4.88 9.23
N GLY A 47 9.59 5.14 9.95
CA GLY A 47 8.83 6.38 9.87
C GLY A 47 7.71 6.38 8.83
N GLN A 48 7.66 5.45 7.87
CA GLN A 48 6.56 5.43 6.91
C GLN A 48 5.26 4.89 7.53
N THR A 49 4.13 5.26 6.94
CA THR A 49 2.82 4.73 7.30
C THR A 49 2.36 3.75 6.23
N LEU A 50 1.98 2.54 6.62
CA LEU A 50 1.23 1.62 5.77
C LEU A 50 -0.27 1.90 5.95
N GLU A 51 -0.98 2.18 4.86
CA GLU A 51 -2.44 2.25 4.82
C GLU A 51 -2.97 1.03 4.03
N ILE A 52 -3.69 0.15 4.72
CA ILE A 52 -4.35 -1.01 4.11
C ILE A 52 -5.83 -0.68 3.91
N ALA A 53 -6.28 -0.74 2.67
CA ALA A 53 -7.65 -0.48 2.25
C ALA A 53 -8.35 -1.78 1.84
N LEU A 54 -9.33 -2.22 2.63
CA LEU A 54 -10.08 -3.45 2.39
C LEU A 54 -11.55 -3.13 2.13
N GLU A 55 -12.04 -3.53 0.96
CA GLU A 55 -13.47 -3.42 0.65
C GLU A 55 -14.30 -4.36 1.53
N GLY A 56 -15.46 -3.88 1.95
CA GLY A 56 -16.39 -4.65 2.77
C GLY A 56 -17.78 -4.02 2.80
N ASN A 57 -18.74 -4.74 3.38
CA ASN A 57 -20.12 -4.31 3.48
C ASN A 57 -20.68 -4.60 4.89
N PRO A 58 -20.61 -3.62 5.82
CA PRO A 58 -21.07 -3.80 7.19
C PRO A 58 -22.58 -4.09 7.29
N SER A 59 -23.39 -3.77 6.28
CA SER A 59 -24.84 -4.08 6.30
C SER A 59 -25.15 -5.57 6.30
N THR A 60 -24.17 -6.40 5.89
CA THR A 60 -24.27 -7.86 5.94
C THR A 60 -23.85 -8.43 7.30
N GLY A 61 -23.41 -7.57 8.23
CA GLY A 61 -22.87 -7.92 9.54
C GLY A 61 -21.39 -8.31 9.54
N TYR A 62 -20.75 -8.36 8.37
CA TYR A 62 -19.33 -8.65 8.26
C TYR A 62 -18.47 -7.40 8.41
N GLU A 63 -17.41 -7.52 9.19
CA GLU A 63 -16.45 -6.46 9.44
C GLU A 63 -15.03 -7.00 9.30
N TRP A 64 -14.11 -6.15 8.82
CA TRP A 64 -12.70 -6.47 8.83
C TRP A 64 -12.13 -6.17 10.22
N ALA A 65 -11.42 -7.15 10.79
CA ALA A 65 -10.71 -7.01 12.06
C ALA A 65 -9.27 -7.49 11.92
N VAL A 66 -8.37 -6.86 12.69
CA VAL A 66 -6.99 -7.33 12.86
C VAL A 66 -7.03 -8.58 13.72
N ALA A 67 -6.66 -9.73 13.15
CA ALA A 67 -6.72 -11.03 13.81
C ALA A 67 -5.54 -11.28 14.76
N THR A 68 -4.41 -10.63 14.50
CA THR A 68 -3.23 -10.67 15.37
C THR A 68 -2.67 -9.27 15.49
N PRO A 69 -2.46 -8.75 16.71
CA PRO A 69 -1.86 -7.44 16.91
C PRO A 69 -0.54 -7.31 16.15
N ALA A 70 -0.24 -6.11 15.66
CA ALA A 70 1.05 -5.80 15.08
C ALA A 70 2.19 -6.05 16.11
N GLY A 71 3.37 -6.43 15.62
CA GLY A 71 4.52 -6.71 16.48
C GLY A 71 5.25 -5.43 16.89
N SER A 72 6.57 -5.51 17.05
CA SER A 72 7.41 -4.37 17.49
C SER A 72 7.83 -3.43 16.35
N ALA A 73 7.82 -3.90 15.10
CA ALA A 73 8.19 -3.13 13.91
C ALA A 73 7.06 -2.19 13.45
N LEU A 74 5.80 -2.55 13.68
CA LEU A 74 4.62 -1.79 13.27
C LEU A 74 3.75 -1.40 14.47
N GLU A 75 3.25 -0.17 14.47
CA GLU A 75 2.31 0.33 15.47
C GLU A 75 1.01 0.76 14.79
N GLN A 76 -0.14 0.22 15.19
CA GLN A 76 -1.42 0.66 14.66
C GLN A 76 -1.71 2.11 15.06
N VAL A 77 -2.07 2.94 14.09
CA VAL A 77 -2.39 4.35 14.30
C VAL A 77 -3.90 4.53 14.33
N GLY A 78 -4.43 4.82 15.52
CA GLY A 78 -5.86 5.03 15.73
C GLY A 78 -6.71 3.76 15.57
N THR A 79 -8.03 3.94 15.53
CA THR A 79 -8.98 2.87 15.25
C THR A 79 -9.20 2.70 13.75
N PRO A 80 -9.60 1.51 13.27
CA PRO A 80 -10.00 1.34 11.88
C PRO A 80 -11.11 2.32 11.48
N GLU A 81 -11.00 2.91 10.28
CA GLU A 81 -12.02 3.80 9.72
C GLU A 81 -12.83 3.07 8.66
N PHE A 82 -14.14 3.33 8.57
CA PHE A 82 -14.96 2.87 7.46
C PHE A 82 -15.41 4.06 6.60
N LYS A 83 -15.18 3.99 5.30
CA LYS A 83 -15.63 4.98 4.31
C LYS A 83 -16.63 4.34 3.36
N ALA A 84 -17.90 4.71 3.47
CA ALA A 84 -18.94 4.27 2.55
C ALA A 84 -18.67 4.81 1.14
N GLN A 85 -18.94 4.01 0.11
CA GLN A 85 -18.80 4.42 -1.29
C GLN A 85 -19.91 5.37 -1.74
N SER A 86 -21.02 5.45 -1.01
CA SER A 86 -22.12 6.38 -1.25
C SER A 86 -22.86 6.73 0.04
N THR A 87 -23.79 7.68 -0.04
CA THR A 87 -24.66 8.08 1.09
C THR A 87 -25.88 7.17 1.28
N LEU A 88 -26.01 6.11 0.46
CA LEU A 88 -27.12 5.18 0.58
C LEU A 88 -26.98 4.31 1.84
N ILE A 89 -28.11 4.08 2.53
CA ILE A 89 -28.15 3.18 3.68
C ILE A 89 -27.77 1.78 3.21
N GLY A 90 -26.80 1.17 3.89
CA GLY A 90 -26.29 -0.16 3.58
C GLY A 90 -25.31 -0.22 2.40
N ALA A 91 -24.82 0.92 1.92
CA ALA A 91 -23.80 0.93 0.87
C ALA A 91 -22.52 0.20 1.33
N PRO A 92 -21.89 -0.59 0.44
CA PRO A 92 -20.54 -1.08 0.69
C PRO A 92 -19.55 0.09 0.82
N GLY A 93 -18.37 -0.23 1.33
CA GLY A 93 -17.33 0.75 1.58
C GLY A 93 -15.97 0.13 1.76
N THR A 94 -15.05 0.94 2.26
CA THR A 94 -13.67 0.54 2.47
C THR A 94 -13.31 0.74 3.93
N TYR A 95 -12.77 -0.32 4.55
CA TYR A 95 -12.10 -0.27 5.84
C TYR A 95 -10.65 0.17 5.63
N LEU A 96 -10.22 1.18 6.38
CA LEU A 96 -8.87 1.71 6.36
C LEU A 96 -8.17 1.39 7.67
N PHE A 97 -7.05 0.68 7.56
CA PHE A 97 -6.16 0.37 8.67
C PHE A 97 -4.83 1.08 8.45
N ARG A 98 -4.30 1.74 9.48
CA ARG A 98 -3.03 2.46 9.38
C ARG A 98 -2.02 1.93 10.37
N PHE A 99 -0.80 1.70 9.91
CA PHE A 99 0.32 1.22 10.73
C PHE A 99 1.55 2.08 10.51
N LYS A 100 2.16 2.59 11.57
CA LYS A 100 3.42 3.33 11.51
C LYS A 100 4.58 2.36 11.66
N ALA A 101 5.56 2.44 10.78
CA ALA A 101 6.83 1.71 10.90
C ALA A 101 7.71 2.34 11.99
N LYS A 102 7.87 1.65 13.13
CA LYS A 102 8.56 2.15 14.33
C LYS A 102 9.93 1.51 14.56
N ALA A 103 10.13 0.27 14.14
CA ALA A 103 11.40 -0.44 14.25
C ALA A 103 11.64 -1.30 13.01
N LYS A 104 12.91 -1.66 12.77
CA LYS A 104 13.25 -2.61 11.70
C LYS A 104 12.80 -4.00 12.09
N GLY A 105 12.35 -4.78 11.11
CA GLY A 105 11.87 -6.14 11.34
C GLY A 105 10.96 -6.64 10.24
N GLU A 106 10.52 -7.89 10.38
CA GLU A 106 9.55 -8.52 9.50
C GLU A 106 8.35 -8.98 10.32
N GLU A 107 7.16 -8.69 9.81
CA GLU A 107 5.89 -9.01 10.49
C GLU A 107 4.82 -9.44 9.49
N GLU A 108 3.88 -10.23 9.97
CA GLU A 108 2.68 -10.60 9.23
C GLU A 108 1.45 -9.94 9.84
N LEU A 109 0.81 -9.04 9.10
CA LEU A 109 -0.50 -8.51 9.46
C LEU A 109 -1.58 -9.43 8.92
N ARG A 110 -2.39 -10.01 9.81
CA ARG A 110 -3.51 -10.89 9.47
C ARG A 110 -4.83 -10.19 9.74
N PHE A 111 -5.68 -10.18 8.73
CA PHE A 111 -7.02 -9.59 8.76
C PHE A 111 -8.06 -10.68 8.55
N GLN A 112 -9.16 -10.61 9.30
CA GLN A 112 -10.30 -11.50 9.17
C GLN A 112 -11.55 -10.70 8.84
N TYR A 113 -12.33 -11.17 7.86
CA TYR A 113 -13.64 -10.63 7.53
C TYR A 113 -14.71 -11.53 8.11
N LYS A 114 -15.34 -11.08 9.20
CA LYS A 114 -16.22 -11.93 10.00
C LYS A 114 -17.39 -11.19 10.62
N ARG A 115 -18.40 -11.94 11.05
CA ARG A 115 -19.46 -11.48 11.94
C ARG A 115 -19.02 -11.70 13.39
N SER A 116 -19.01 -10.64 14.19
CA SER A 116 -18.53 -10.71 15.57
C SER A 116 -19.34 -11.64 16.48
N TRP A 117 -20.60 -11.93 16.12
CA TRP A 117 -21.51 -12.82 16.84
C TRP A 117 -21.56 -14.26 16.31
N GLU A 118 -20.84 -14.58 15.22
CA GLU A 118 -20.85 -15.89 14.59
C GLU A 118 -19.47 -16.54 14.74
N THR A 119 -19.42 -17.84 15.07
CA THR A 119 -18.17 -18.60 15.11
C THR A 119 -18.15 -19.56 13.95
N THR A 120 -17.53 -19.17 12.83
CA THR A 120 -17.40 -20.02 11.64
C THR A 120 -15.94 -20.37 11.36
N LEU A 121 -15.72 -21.52 10.71
CA LEU A 121 -14.39 -21.94 10.26
C LEU A 121 -14.02 -21.33 8.88
N GLN A 122 -14.89 -20.51 8.29
CA GLN A 122 -14.78 -20.08 6.89
C GLN A 122 -14.72 -18.56 6.73
N ASP A 123 -14.27 -17.85 7.76
CA ASP A 123 -14.04 -16.41 7.68
C ASP A 123 -12.90 -16.11 6.69
N GLU A 124 -13.13 -15.12 5.83
CA GLU A 124 -12.10 -14.72 4.86
C GLU A 124 -10.88 -14.17 5.61
N THR A 125 -9.69 -14.64 5.26
CA THR A 125 -8.44 -14.18 5.89
C THR A 125 -7.49 -13.62 4.84
N LEU A 126 -6.99 -12.41 5.08
CA LEU A 126 -5.93 -11.78 4.27
C LEU A 126 -4.68 -11.59 5.12
N THR A 127 -3.53 -11.99 4.57
CA THR A 127 -2.22 -11.86 5.21
C THR A 127 -1.32 -10.94 4.39
N PHE A 128 -0.71 -9.96 5.05
CA PHE A 128 0.26 -9.05 4.47
C PHE A 128 1.61 -9.26 5.13
N LYS A 129 2.61 -9.62 4.33
CA LYS A 129 4.00 -9.74 4.80
C LYS A 129 4.64 -8.37 4.72
N VAL A 130 5.14 -7.86 5.83
CA VAL A 130 5.64 -6.50 5.92
C VAL A 130 7.08 -6.51 6.42
N THR A 131 7.99 -5.89 5.67
CA THR A 131 9.39 -5.73 6.04
C THR A 131 9.70 -4.25 6.24
N VAL A 132 10.16 -3.88 7.44
CA VAL A 132 10.63 -2.53 7.75
C VAL A 132 12.16 -2.50 7.69
N LYS A 133 12.72 -1.63 6.83
CA LYS A 133 14.16 -1.46 6.59
C LYS A 133 14.73 -0.17 7.21
#